data_AF-A0A7S2QXM1-F1
#
_entry.id   AF-A0A7S2QXM1-F1
#
_cell.length_a   1.000
_cell.length_b   1.000
_cell.length_c   1.000
_cell.angle_alpha   90.00
_cell.angle_beta   90.00
_cell.angle_gamma   90.00
#
_symmetry.space_group_name_H-M   'P 1'
#
loop_
_entity.id
_entity.type
_entity.pdbx_description
1 polymer ?
#
loop_
_entity_poly.entity_id
_entity_poly.type
_entity_poly.pdbx_seq_one_letter_code
_entity_poly.pdbx_strand_id
1 'polypeptide(L)'
;VPGAGGVSPTLSGALSGTLKFEDFDIVVVDEAAQASEPSTWIPLARARRAVLIGDPKQLAPIVRSREAAQAGLARSLMSRLMSKTSTSSPDASESIGVLSVALDTQYRSHEAISSWCSVESYSGRLNAAESVKDGLLCHLPGVLQTPVTTTPMFMLSTRSNDGRVPVECIERRVGGSYINEGEATIVASHVLLLLKS
;
A
#
# COMPACT_ATOMS: atom_id res chain seq x y z
N VAL A 1 34.87 15.32 9.16
CA VAL A 1 34.27 14.28 8.29
C VAL A 1 33.47 15.02 7.23
N PRO A 2 33.79 14.94 5.93
CA PRO A 2 32.99 15.61 4.91
C PRO A 2 31.55 15.07 4.99
N GLY A 3 30.59 15.99 4.94
CA GLY A 3 29.22 15.80 5.44
C GLY A 3 28.53 14.53 4.97
N ALA A 4 27.90 13.83 5.92
CA ALA A 4 26.95 12.75 5.68
C ALA A 4 25.72 13.32 4.96
N GLY A 5 25.82 13.53 3.65
CA GLY A 5 24.70 13.89 2.79
C GLY A 5 24.00 12.62 2.32
N GLY A 6 22.72 12.46 2.69
CA GLY A 6 21.88 11.42 2.10
C GLY A 6 21.60 11.72 0.62
N VAL A 7 21.52 10.68 -0.21
CA VAL A 7 21.12 10.79 -1.62
C VAL A 7 19.85 9.96 -1.81
N SER A 8 18.81 10.55 -2.40
CA SER A 8 17.49 9.91 -2.54
C SER A 8 17.02 9.84 -4.02
N PRO A 9 17.64 9.00 -4.86
CA PRO A 9 17.22 8.81 -6.25
C PRO A 9 16.13 7.73 -6.36
N THR A 10 15.42 7.69 -7.49
CA THR A 10 14.63 6.50 -7.86
C THR A 10 15.57 5.31 -8.13
N LEU A 11 15.03 4.08 -8.13
CA LEU A 11 15.84 2.88 -8.40
C LEU A 11 16.61 2.97 -9.72
N SER A 12 15.97 3.43 -10.79
CA SER A 12 16.64 3.67 -12.07
C SER A 12 17.59 4.89 -12.01
N GLY A 13 17.25 5.92 -11.25
CA GLY A 13 18.10 7.09 -11.03
C GLY A 13 19.42 6.75 -10.33
N ALA A 14 19.45 5.68 -9.53
CA ALA A 14 20.67 5.15 -8.93
C ALA A 14 21.68 4.60 -9.96
N LEU A 15 21.30 4.41 -11.23
CA LEU A 15 22.23 4.09 -12.32
C LEU A 15 23.00 5.31 -12.85
N SER A 16 22.64 6.53 -12.46
CA SER A 16 23.33 7.74 -12.95
C SER A 16 24.83 7.65 -12.66
N GLY A 17 25.66 7.88 -13.69
CA GLY A 17 27.13 7.77 -13.66
C GLY A 17 27.83 8.76 -12.71
N THR A 18 27.05 9.52 -11.94
CA THR A 18 27.54 10.40 -10.86
C THR A 18 27.90 9.61 -9.60
N LEU A 19 27.26 8.46 -9.39
CA LEU A 19 27.47 7.59 -8.23
C LEU A 19 28.44 6.47 -8.61
N LYS A 20 29.56 6.31 -7.90
CA LYS A 20 30.52 5.23 -8.11
C LYS A 20 30.04 3.94 -7.41
N PHE A 21 30.63 2.81 -7.80
CA PHE A 21 30.41 1.54 -7.10
C PHE A 21 31.06 1.61 -5.72
N GLU A 22 30.37 1.10 -4.69
CA GLU A 22 30.77 1.08 -3.27
C GLU A 22 30.73 2.42 -2.51
N ASP A 23 29.93 3.39 -2.94
CA ASP A 23 29.84 4.69 -2.25
C ASP A 23 29.04 4.68 -0.92
N PHE A 24 28.38 3.58 -0.54
CA PHE A 24 27.44 3.59 0.59
C PHE A 24 27.63 2.42 1.57
N ASP A 25 27.60 2.73 2.88
CA ASP A 25 27.59 1.70 3.93
C ASP A 25 26.25 0.94 3.98
N ILE A 26 25.16 1.68 3.80
CA ILE A 26 23.77 1.20 3.91
C ILE A 26 22.96 1.78 2.75
N VAL A 27 22.10 0.96 2.16
CA VAL A 27 21.02 1.44 1.29
C VAL A 27 19.66 1.14 1.88
N VAL A 28 18.75 2.11 1.77
CA VAL A 28 17.35 1.95 2.18
C VAL A 28 16.50 1.99 0.91
N VAL A 29 15.70 0.95 0.71
CA VAL A 29 14.72 0.89 -0.39
C VAL A 29 13.34 0.93 0.22
N ASP A 30 12.65 2.04 0.01
CA ASP A 30 11.24 2.18 0.37
C ASP A 30 10.34 1.62 -0.73
N GLU A 31 9.12 1.20 -0.37
CA GLU A 31 8.18 0.50 -1.25
C GLU A 31 8.78 -0.71 -2.00
N ALA A 32 9.71 -1.42 -1.34
CA ALA A 32 10.47 -2.53 -1.92
C ALA A 32 9.60 -3.69 -2.41
N ALA A 33 8.38 -3.82 -1.87
CA ALA A 33 7.41 -4.81 -2.34
C ALA A 33 6.87 -4.52 -3.75
N GLN A 34 6.83 -3.24 -4.15
CA GLN A 34 6.35 -2.78 -5.47
C GLN A 34 7.47 -2.77 -6.53
N ALA A 35 8.72 -2.88 -6.12
CA ALA A 35 9.87 -2.89 -7.00
C ALA A 35 10.14 -4.28 -7.58
N SER A 36 10.42 -4.35 -8.88
CA SER A 36 10.92 -5.59 -9.48
C SER A 36 12.26 -5.97 -8.84
N GLU A 37 12.52 -7.28 -8.71
CA GLU A 37 13.80 -7.74 -8.16
C GLU A 37 15.02 -7.17 -8.92
N PRO A 38 15.06 -7.16 -10.27
CA PRO A 38 16.16 -6.53 -11.01
C PRO A 38 16.35 -5.05 -10.69
N SER A 39 15.26 -4.28 -10.55
CA SER A 39 15.34 -2.86 -10.21
C SER A 39 15.90 -2.64 -8.79
N THR A 40 15.57 -3.54 -7.87
CA THR A 40 16.05 -3.48 -6.48
C THR A 40 17.54 -3.77 -6.39
N TRP A 41 18.09 -4.61 -7.27
CA TRP A 41 19.52 -4.92 -7.31
C TRP A 41 20.42 -3.73 -7.67
N ILE A 42 19.89 -2.73 -8.39
CA ILE A 42 20.64 -1.54 -8.81
C ILE A 42 21.27 -0.80 -7.60
N PRO A 43 20.49 -0.37 -6.59
CA PRO A 43 21.07 0.24 -5.40
C PRO A 43 21.79 -0.76 -4.48
N LEU A 44 21.32 -2.02 -4.42
CA LEU A 44 21.93 -3.05 -3.54
C LEU A 44 23.38 -3.37 -3.92
N ALA A 45 23.72 -3.36 -5.22
CA ALA A 45 25.07 -3.59 -5.70
C ALA A 45 26.08 -2.50 -5.27
N ARG A 46 25.62 -1.41 -4.64
CA ARG A 46 26.44 -0.26 -4.25
C ARG A 46 26.63 -0.13 -2.74
N ALA A 47 26.08 -1.05 -1.95
CA ALA A 47 26.15 -0.99 -0.49
C ALA A 47 26.48 -2.34 0.15
N ARG A 48 27.07 -2.28 1.35
CA ARG A 48 27.42 -3.48 2.14
C ARG A 48 26.24 -4.05 2.91
N ARG A 49 25.25 -3.21 3.22
CA ARG A 49 24.03 -3.55 3.96
C ARG A 49 22.83 -2.90 3.31
N ALA A 50 21.66 -3.50 3.51
CA ALA A 50 20.41 -3.00 2.97
C ALA A 50 19.26 -3.10 3.96
N VAL A 51 18.36 -2.11 3.92
CA VAL A 51 17.08 -2.13 4.59
C VAL A 51 15.99 -2.04 3.52
N LEU A 52 15.13 -3.05 3.46
CA LEU A 52 13.98 -3.07 2.56
C LEU A 52 12.73 -2.76 3.38
N ILE A 53 12.04 -1.68 3.02
CA ILE A 53 10.81 -1.23 3.66
C ILE A 53 9.69 -1.40 2.62
N GLY A 54 8.55 -1.93 3.06
CA GLY A 54 7.41 -2.14 2.19
C GLY A 54 6.48 -3.20 2.75
N ASP A 55 5.49 -3.59 1.95
CA ASP A 55 4.47 -4.53 2.35
C ASP A 55 4.15 -5.54 1.23
N PRO A 56 4.55 -6.82 1.37
CA PRO A 56 4.26 -7.86 0.37
C PRO A 56 2.79 -8.16 0.17
N LYS A 57 1.90 -7.71 1.08
CA LYS A 57 0.45 -7.89 0.98
C LYS A 57 -0.22 -6.79 0.16
N GLN A 58 0.50 -5.72 -0.18
CA GLN A 58 0.01 -4.64 -1.04
C GLN A 58 0.36 -4.90 -2.52
N LEU A 59 0.49 -3.84 -3.32
CA LEU A 59 0.71 -3.94 -4.77
C LEU A 59 2.04 -4.64 -5.09
N ALA A 60 1.97 -5.63 -5.96
CA ALA A 60 3.13 -6.26 -6.56
C ALA A 60 3.71 -5.41 -7.71
N PRO A 61 4.94 -5.68 -8.17
CA PRO A 61 5.52 -5.00 -9.33
C PRO A 61 4.65 -5.14 -10.58
N ILE A 62 4.37 -4.02 -11.25
CA ILE A 62 3.57 -4.00 -12.47
C ILE A 62 4.42 -4.52 -13.64
N VAL A 63 4.05 -5.69 -14.17
CA VAL A 63 4.71 -6.30 -15.32
C VAL A 63 3.74 -6.38 -16.50
N ARG A 64 4.11 -5.75 -17.63
CA ARG A 64 3.24 -5.68 -18.82
C ARG A 64 3.16 -6.99 -19.59
N SER A 65 4.26 -7.76 -19.66
CA SER A 65 4.26 -9.08 -20.30
C SER A 65 3.73 -10.13 -19.31
N ARG A 66 2.69 -10.85 -19.72
CA ARG A 66 2.12 -11.93 -18.91
C ARG A 66 3.11 -13.08 -18.74
N GLU A 67 3.87 -13.37 -19.80
CA GLU A 67 4.91 -14.40 -19.81
C GLU A 67 6.01 -14.05 -18.79
N ALA A 68 6.48 -12.80 -18.78
CA ALA A 68 7.49 -12.34 -17.82
C ALA A 68 6.94 -12.33 -16.37
N ALA A 69 5.68 -11.94 -16.18
CA ALA A 69 5.02 -11.99 -14.87
C ALA A 69 4.97 -13.43 -14.34
N GLN A 70 4.55 -14.39 -15.18
CA GLN A 70 4.49 -15.82 -14.86
C GLN A 70 5.88 -16.43 -14.66
N ALA A 71 6.89 -15.94 -15.36
CA ALA A 71 8.29 -16.32 -15.16
C ALA A 71 8.90 -15.76 -13.85
N GLY A 72 8.13 -15.00 -13.07
CA GLY A 72 8.51 -14.55 -11.73
C GLY A 72 8.88 -13.07 -11.63
N LEU A 73 8.82 -12.29 -12.71
CA LEU A 73 9.17 -10.86 -12.66
C LEU A 73 8.17 -10.02 -11.84
N ALA A 74 6.96 -10.54 -11.62
CA ALA A 74 5.95 -9.95 -10.75
C ALA A 74 6.21 -10.25 -9.25
N ARG A 75 7.31 -10.93 -8.91
CA ARG A 75 7.73 -11.16 -7.54
C ARG A 75 8.86 -10.20 -7.19
N SER A 76 8.64 -9.36 -6.18
CA SER A 76 9.70 -8.48 -5.66
C SER A 76 10.75 -9.26 -4.86
N LEU A 77 11.92 -8.64 -4.69
CA LEU A 77 12.97 -9.19 -3.85
C LEU A 77 12.47 -9.39 -2.40
N MET A 78 11.73 -8.42 -1.86
CA MET A 78 11.16 -8.48 -0.51
C MET A 78 10.26 -9.72 -0.34
N SER A 79 9.29 -9.91 -1.24
CA SER A 79 8.39 -11.07 -1.22
C SER A 79 9.13 -12.40 -1.40
N ARG A 80 10.29 -12.39 -2.08
CA ARG A 80 11.16 -13.56 -2.21
C ARG A 80 11.91 -13.89 -0.93
N LEU A 81 12.42 -12.87 -0.23
CA LEU A 81 13.15 -13.06 1.02
C LEU A 81 12.20 -13.47 2.16
N MET A 82 11.03 -12.83 2.28
CA MET A 82 10.05 -13.15 3.33
C MET A 82 9.43 -14.54 3.22
N SER A 83 9.43 -15.17 2.03
CA SER A 83 8.97 -16.56 1.91
C SER A 83 10.02 -17.60 2.35
N LYS A 84 11.28 -17.20 2.49
CA LYS A 84 12.41 -18.10 2.84
C LYS A 84 12.75 -18.03 4.33
N THR A 85 12.30 -16.99 5.01
CA THR A 85 12.46 -16.82 6.46
C THR A 85 11.55 -17.81 7.19
N SER A 86 12.13 -18.87 7.76
CA SER A 86 11.42 -19.90 8.52
C SER A 86 11.02 -19.33 9.88
N THR A 87 9.73 -19.42 10.19
CA THR A 87 9.09 -18.91 11.40
C THR A 87 9.79 -19.41 12.67
N SER A 88 10.62 -18.55 13.26
CA SER A 88 11.25 -18.81 14.56
C SER A 88 11.19 -17.61 15.49
N SER A 89 10.23 -16.70 15.32
CA SER A 89 9.59 -15.93 16.39
C SER A 89 8.45 -15.09 15.77
N PRO A 90 7.42 -14.69 16.54
CA PRO A 90 6.33 -13.85 16.06
C PRO A 90 6.77 -12.43 15.64
N ASP A 91 7.92 -11.96 16.15
CA ASP A 91 8.34 -10.55 16.06
C ASP A 91 9.54 -10.33 15.13
N ALA A 92 10.35 -11.37 14.90
CA ALA A 92 11.46 -11.34 13.97
C ALA A 92 11.70 -12.72 13.34
N SER A 93 11.65 -12.80 12.02
CA SER A 93 12.02 -14.03 11.30
C SER A 93 13.43 -13.88 10.74
N GLU A 94 14.33 -14.73 11.20
CA GLU A 94 15.71 -14.78 10.73
C GLU A 94 15.91 -15.97 9.80
N SER A 95 16.48 -15.70 8.63
CA SER A 95 17.14 -16.71 7.80
C SER A 95 18.55 -16.24 7.50
N ILE A 96 19.41 -17.11 6.97
CA ILE A 96 20.81 -16.80 6.69
C ILE A 96 20.93 -15.45 5.94
N GLY A 97 21.37 -14.41 6.67
CA GLY A 97 21.60 -13.07 6.13
C GLY A 97 20.38 -12.15 5.99
N VAL A 98 19.19 -12.52 6.50
CA VAL A 98 17.96 -11.69 6.40
C VAL A 98 17.21 -11.68 7.73
N LEU A 99 17.03 -10.47 8.27
CA LEU A 99 16.16 -10.17 9.39
C LEU A 99 14.88 -9.49 8.88
N SER A 100 13.71 -10.05 9.20
CA SER A 100 12.40 -9.47 8.84
C SER A 100 11.59 -9.16 10.09
N VAL A 101 11.06 -7.93 10.17
CA VAL A 101 10.21 -7.43 11.27
C VAL A 101 8.94 -6.84 10.66
N ALA A 102 7.78 -7.17 11.22
CA ALA A 102 6.50 -6.59 10.83
C ALA A 102 6.05 -5.57 11.87
N LEU A 103 5.57 -4.41 11.42
CA LEU A 103 4.92 -3.43 12.30
C LEU A 103 3.45 -3.82 12.47
N ASP A 104 2.96 -3.80 13.70
CA ASP A 104 1.64 -4.32 14.06
C ASP A 104 0.65 -3.24 14.52
N THR A 105 1.08 -1.98 14.56
CA THR A 105 0.26 -0.85 15.01
C THR A 105 0.13 0.18 13.89
N GLN A 106 -1.11 0.48 13.47
CA GLN A 106 -1.42 1.49 12.46
C GLN A 106 -1.96 2.77 13.08
N TYR A 107 -1.59 3.91 12.49
CA TYR A 107 -1.89 5.26 12.98
C TYR A 107 -2.68 6.10 11.97
N ARG A 108 -3.42 5.45 11.05
CA ARG A 108 -4.11 6.13 9.95
C ARG A 108 -5.64 6.07 10.06
N SER A 109 -6.19 4.89 10.30
CA SER A 109 -7.60 4.61 10.05
C SER A 109 -8.34 4.22 11.32
N HIS A 110 -9.66 4.51 11.36
CA HIS A 110 -10.57 4.02 12.39
C HIS A 110 -10.53 2.48 12.48
N GLU A 111 -10.73 1.93 13.68
CA GLU A 111 -10.65 0.48 13.93
C GLU A 111 -11.58 -0.31 13.01
N ALA A 112 -12.86 0.06 12.93
CA ALA A 112 -13.84 -0.52 12.01
C ALA A 112 -13.42 -0.61 10.53
N ILE A 113 -12.53 0.27 10.05
CA ILE A 113 -11.96 0.20 8.69
C ILE A 113 -10.78 -0.78 8.67
N SER A 114 -9.85 -0.62 9.61
CA SER A 114 -8.60 -1.39 9.62
C SER A 114 -8.77 -2.85 10.05
N SER A 115 -9.80 -3.19 10.84
CA SER A 115 -10.00 -4.52 11.40
C SER A 115 -10.30 -5.56 10.33
N TRP A 116 -11.07 -5.20 9.30
CA TRP A 116 -11.31 -6.08 8.15
C TRP A 116 -10.01 -6.37 7.39
N CYS A 117 -9.22 -5.33 7.07
CA CYS A 117 -7.92 -5.50 6.41
C CYS A 117 -6.96 -6.33 7.26
N SER A 118 -6.97 -6.14 8.58
CA SER A 118 -6.16 -6.87 9.56
C SER A 118 -6.43 -8.36 9.48
N VAL A 119 -7.71 -8.78 9.55
CA VAL A 119 -8.10 -10.19 9.48
C VAL A 119 -7.74 -10.79 8.13
N GLU A 120 -8.12 -10.14 7.03
CA GLU A 120 -7.99 -10.70 5.68
C GLU A 120 -6.53 -10.81 5.23
N SER A 121 -5.71 -9.79 5.49
CA SER A 121 -4.35 -9.69 4.92
C SER A 121 -3.22 -9.95 5.93
N TYR A 122 -3.47 -9.73 7.22
CA TYR A 122 -2.44 -9.74 8.28
C TYR A 122 -2.77 -10.71 9.43
N SER A 123 -3.73 -11.62 9.25
CA SER A 123 -4.12 -12.63 10.25
C SER A 123 -4.58 -12.03 11.59
N GLY A 124 -5.20 -10.85 11.55
CA GLY A 124 -5.72 -10.14 12.72
C GLY A 124 -4.66 -9.46 13.58
N ARG A 125 -3.41 -9.35 13.11
CA ARG A 125 -2.30 -8.79 13.90
C ARG A 125 -2.12 -7.27 13.79
N LEU A 126 -2.81 -6.61 12.87
CA LEU A 126 -2.72 -5.16 12.71
C LEU A 126 -3.73 -4.46 13.64
N ASN A 127 -3.23 -3.65 14.57
CA ASN A 127 -3.98 -2.96 15.62
C ASN A 127 -4.10 -1.47 15.31
N ALA A 128 -5.27 -0.88 15.56
CA ALA A 128 -5.45 0.57 15.49
C ALA A 128 -4.88 1.24 16.75
N ALA A 129 -4.04 2.26 16.58
CA ALA A 129 -3.56 3.05 17.71
C ALA A 129 -4.70 3.83 18.37
N GLU A 130 -4.58 4.06 19.68
CA GLU A 130 -5.56 4.83 20.48
C GLU A 130 -5.88 6.20 19.86
N SER A 131 -4.90 6.83 19.23
CA SER A 131 -5.05 8.14 18.58
C SER A 131 -5.98 8.15 17.37
N VAL A 132 -6.28 6.98 16.77
CA VAL A 132 -7.09 6.88 15.54
C VAL A 132 -8.24 5.90 15.63
N LYS A 133 -8.25 4.98 16.60
CA LYS A 133 -9.21 3.87 16.65
C LYS A 133 -10.68 4.32 16.59
N ASP A 134 -11.00 5.46 17.22
CA ASP A 134 -12.34 6.05 17.31
C ASP A 134 -12.49 7.33 16.45
N GLY A 135 -11.55 7.59 15.53
CA GLY A 135 -11.52 8.83 14.74
C GLY A 135 -12.66 8.92 13.72
N LEU A 136 -13.58 9.87 13.90
CA LEU A 136 -14.69 10.15 12.99
C LEU A 136 -14.55 11.53 12.34
N LEU A 137 -15.22 11.74 11.19
CA LEU A 137 -15.18 13.03 10.49
C LEU A 137 -15.74 14.16 11.35
N CYS A 138 -16.79 13.91 12.12
CA CYS A 138 -17.38 14.91 13.02
C CYS A 138 -16.48 15.31 14.20
N HIS A 139 -15.34 14.64 14.42
CA HIS A 139 -14.33 15.07 15.39
C HIS A 139 -13.41 16.16 14.84
N LEU A 140 -13.43 16.41 13.53
CA LEU A 140 -12.64 17.46 12.91
C LEU A 140 -13.25 18.85 13.19
N PRO A 141 -12.42 19.89 13.44
CA PRO A 141 -12.92 21.25 13.64
C PRO A 141 -13.74 21.74 12.45
N GLY A 142 -14.96 22.21 12.72
CA GLY A 142 -15.85 22.78 11.70
C GLY A 142 -16.72 21.77 10.96
N VAL A 143 -16.65 20.47 11.28
CA VAL A 143 -17.53 19.44 10.71
C VAL A 143 -18.75 19.21 11.61
N LEU A 144 -19.94 19.33 11.04
CA LEU A 144 -21.22 19.05 11.67
C LEU A 144 -21.42 17.55 11.90
N GLN A 145 -22.16 17.23 12.93
CA GLN A 145 -22.64 15.86 13.17
C GLN A 145 -23.82 15.56 12.26
N THR A 146 -23.61 14.66 11.30
CA THR A 146 -24.62 14.11 10.40
C THR A 146 -24.49 12.59 10.39
N PRO A 147 -25.50 11.83 9.94
CA PRO A 147 -25.40 10.38 9.85
C PRO A 147 -24.17 9.89 9.06
N VAL A 148 -23.70 10.69 8.10
CA VAL A 148 -22.51 10.38 7.31
C VAL A 148 -21.22 10.66 8.09
N THR A 149 -21.13 11.78 8.82
CA THR A 149 -19.90 12.17 9.52
C THR A 149 -19.69 11.43 10.84
N THR A 150 -20.74 10.80 11.37
CA THR A 150 -20.68 9.92 12.56
C THR A 150 -20.49 8.44 12.23
N THR A 151 -20.42 8.06 10.95
CA THR A 151 -20.29 6.66 10.53
C THR A 151 -18.90 6.44 9.93
N PRO A 152 -18.06 5.54 10.49
CA PRO A 152 -16.70 5.35 10.02
C PRO A 152 -16.63 4.67 8.65
N MET A 153 -17.60 3.80 8.33
CA MET A 153 -17.67 3.07 7.07
C MET A 153 -19.10 2.66 6.77
N PHE A 154 -19.54 2.86 5.52
CA PHE A 154 -20.80 2.33 5.00
C PHE A 154 -20.66 2.09 3.50
N MET A 155 -21.53 1.25 2.95
CA MET A 155 -21.57 0.91 1.53
C MET A 155 -22.72 1.66 0.85
N LEU A 156 -22.41 2.42 -0.19
CA LEU A 156 -23.42 2.99 -1.09
C LEU A 156 -23.73 1.98 -2.18
N SER A 157 -24.86 1.28 -2.05
CA SER A 157 -25.30 0.33 -3.06
C SER A 157 -25.85 1.07 -4.27
N THR A 158 -25.36 0.71 -5.46
CA THR A 158 -25.90 1.19 -6.75
C THR A 158 -27.10 0.36 -7.22
N ARG A 159 -27.49 -0.68 -6.47
CA ARG A 159 -28.65 -1.50 -6.80
C ARG A 159 -29.93 -0.85 -6.28
N SER A 160 -30.97 -0.91 -7.10
CA SER A 160 -32.34 -0.56 -6.72
C SER A 160 -32.86 -1.47 -5.60
N ASN A 161 -33.93 -1.04 -4.92
CA ASN A 161 -34.55 -1.80 -3.83
C ASN A 161 -35.03 -3.20 -4.24
N ASP A 162 -35.33 -3.41 -5.53
CA ASP A 162 -35.69 -4.72 -6.10
C ASP A 162 -34.47 -5.57 -6.49
N GLY A 163 -33.26 -5.10 -6.14
CA GLY A 163 -32.00 -5.77 -6.41
C GLY A 163 -31.51 -5.60 -7.85
N ARG A 164 -32.16 -4.82 -8.72
CA ARG A 164 -31.69 -4.59 -10.09
C ARG A 164 -30.58 -3.53 -10.13
N VAL A 165 -29.68 -3.64 -11.09
CA VAL A 165 -28.69 -2.59 -11.38
C VAL A 165 -29.34 -1.62 -12.38
N PRO A 166 -29.51 -0.34 -12.04
CA PRO A 166 -29.99 0.68 -12.97
C PRO A 166 -29.10 0.77 -14.21
N VAL A 167 -29.67 1.17 -15.34
CA VAL A 167 -28.96 1.18 -16.64
C VAL A 167 -27.74 2.10 -16.61
N GLU A 168 -27.86 3.24 -15.92
CA GLU A 168 -26.81 4.22 -15.68
C GLU A 168 -25.66 3.65 -14.81
N CYS A 169 -25.96 2.64 -13.98
CA CYS A 169 -25.00 1.98 -13.10
C CYS A 169 -24.33 0.76 -13.76
N ILE A 170 -24.57 0.51 -15.05
CA ILE A 170 -23.90 -0.55 -15.82
C ILE A 170 -22.55 -0.02 -16.32
N GLU A 171 -21.47 -0.75 -16.03
CA GLU A 171 -20.15 -0.42 -16.54
C GLU A 171 -20.10 -0.43 -18.07
N ARG A 172 -19.52 0.62 -18.66
CA ARG A 172 -19.29 0.73 -20.10
C ARG A 172 -17.80 0.86 -20.39
N ARG A 173 -17.34 0.19 -21.43
CA ARG A 173 -15.96 0.29 -21.89
C ARG A 173 -15.79 1.53 -22.78
N VAL A 174 -14.83 2.39 -22.44
CA VAL A 174 -14.48 3.59 -23.22
C VAL A 174 -12.97 3.58 -23.46
N GLY A 175 -12.58 3.44 -24.72
CA GLY A 175 -11.17 3.28 -25.11
C GLY A 175 -10.56 2.02 -24.51
N GLY A 176 -9.52 2.20 -23.68
CA GLY A 176 -8.82 1.13 -22.97
C GLY A 176 -9.29 0.90 -21.52
N SER A 177 -10.32 1.61 -21.04
CA SER A 177 -10.77 1.60 -19.64
C SER A 177 -12.29 1.39 -19.52
N TYR A 178 -12.79 1.41 -18.29
CA TYR A 178 -14.21 1.31 -17.93
C TYR A 178 -14.69 2.60 -17.27
N ILE A 179 -15.98 2.90 -17.44
CA ILE A 179 -16.68 3.99 -16.77
C ILE A 179 -18.03 3.51 -16.23
N ASN A 180 -18.51 4.15 -15.16
CA ASN A 180 -19.82 3.95 -14.58
C ASN A 180 -20.43 5.32 -14.21
N GLU A 181 -21.40 5.81 -14.98
CA GLU A 181 -21.98 7.14 -14.80
C GLU A 181 -22.89 7.23 -13.57
N GLY A 182 -23.60 6.16 -13.27
CA GLY A 182 -24.45 6.05 -12.09
C GLY A 182 -23.64 6.07 -10.80
N GLU A 183 -22.57 5.28 -10.72
CA GLU A 183 -21.62 5.34 -9.60
C GLU A 183 -21.00 6.74 -9.47
N ALA A 184 -20.55 7.34 -10.57
CA ALA A 184 -19.99 8.68 -10.55
C ALA A 184 -20.97 9.72 -9.99
N THR A 185 -22.26 9.61 -10.33
CA THR A 185 -23.32 10.50 -9.84
C THR A 185 -23.57 10.32 -8.34
N ILE A 186 -23.59 9.08 -7.86
CA ILE A 186 -23.74 8.75 -6.43
C ILE A 186 -22.55 9.29 -5.64
N VAL A 187 -21.32 9.08 -6.13
CA VAL A 187 -20.09 9.60 -5.50
C VAL A 187 -20.12 11.13 -5.45
N ALA A 188 -20.45 11.80 -6.56
CA ALA A 188 -20.54 13.26 -6.59
C ALA A 188 -21.57 13.80 -5.59
N SER A 189 -22.74 13.16 -5.51
CA SER A 189 -23.79 13.51 -4.55
C SER A 189 -23.32 13.34 -3.10
N HIS A 190 -22.59 12.26 -2.83
CA HIS A 190 -22.02 11.99 -1.51
C HIS A 190 -20.95 13.02 -1.12
N VAL A 191 -20.04 13.35 -2.03
CA VAL A 191 -19.02 14.39 -1.81
C VAL A 191 -19.68 15.75 -1.54
N LEU A 192 -20.72 16.11 -2.29
CA LEU A 192 -21.47 17.35 -2.05
C LEU A 192 -22.17 17.36 -0.67
N LEU A 193 -22.61 16.21 -0.17
CA LEU A 193 -23.15 16.09 1.18
C LEU A 193 -22.06 16.31 2.24
N LEU A 194 -20.87 15.73 2.05
CA LEU A 194 -19.73 15.93 2.94
C LEU A 194 -19.26 17.39 2.98
N LEU A 195 -19.25 18.08 1.84
CA LEU A 195 -18.85 19.51 1.76
C LEU A 195 -19.86 20.46 2.40
N LYS A 196 -21.11 20.02 2.59
CA LYS A 196 -22.17 20.78 3.28
C LYS A 196 -22.31 20.38 4.75
N SER A 197 -21.66 19.29 5.14
CA SER A 197 -21.63 18.78 6.51
C SER A 197 -20.50 19.44 7.28
#